data_AF-A0A1D3JF77-F1
#
_entry.id   AF-A0A1D3JF77-F1
#
_cell.length_a   1.000
_cell.length_b   1.000
_cell.length_c   1.000
_cell.angle_alpha   90.00
_cell.angle_beta   90.00
_cell.angle_gamma   90.00
#
_symmetry.space_group_name_H-M   'P 1'
#
loop_
_entity.id
_entity.type
_entity.pdbx_description
1 polymer ?
#
loop_
_entity_poly.entity_id
_entity_poly.type
_entity_poly.pdbx_seq_one_letter_code
_entity_poly.pdbx_strand_id
1 'polypeptide(L)'
;MEDPDVNSCDLPSDVYYKNLESVEKAETYKSHCDLHDNLLDKYPELKVFCWKLASHLVNLNKKDQPVDMEKRCAYLKHLLHYKVINTFEIKSPITYMAILHSVWLNIMEHPDISINSECKMKFPAISVDYIGKWKKIHDYNNNYQNLKNTLDSKANCIEKYCKDIADITNIYNEFLHVCTETQNERCPHYWEEFKKNYEEAPKIDAHCQKEYEKLGYYKVKKYFGEQGIEEYIEQYESEYIFSFIERLIGYSLKHFLSKALSFFGSKIAPKADDMRKMWRNVQGVTNPASLLNPMKPPGGGNKIGLPYLPK
;
A
#
# COMPACT_ATOMS: atom_id res chain seq x y z
N MET A 1 23.42 21.30 -21.20
CA MET A 1 23.39 20.91 -19.79
C MET A 1 21.93 20.82 -19.44
N GLU A 2 21.37 19.61 -19.45
CA GLU A 2 19.95 19.40 -19.15
C GLU A 2 19.69 19.73 -17.67
N ASP A 3 18.62 20.46 -17.42
CA ASP A 3 18.17 20.83 -16.08
C ASP A 3 17.80 19.55 -15.30
N PRO A 4 18.42 19.27 -14.14
CA PRO A 4 18.20 18.01 -13.40
C PRO A 4 16.75 17.78 -12.92
N ASP A 5 15.87 18.79 -13.01
CA ASP A 5 14.50 18.72 -12.49
C ASP A 5 13.46 18.13 -13.48
N VAL A 6 13.81 17.99 -14.77
CA VAL A 6 12.85 17.52 -15.80
C VAL A 6 12.54 16.01 -15.70
N ASN A 7 13.44 15.23 -15.09
CA ASN A 7 13.30 13.78 -14.97
C ASN A 7 12.79 13.30 -13.61
N SER A 8 12.60 14.20 -12.63
CA SER A 8 12.05 13.80 -11.34
C SER A 8 10.53 13.65 -11.42
N CYS A 9 10.04 12.46 -11.08
CA CYS A 9 8.61 12.17 -10.89
C CYS A 9 8.17 12.32 -9.43
N ASP A 10 8.93 13.08 -8.65
CA ASP A 10 8.59 13.38 -7.26
C ASP A 10 7.37 14.30 -7.19
N LEU A 11 6.42 13.93 -6.34
CA LEU A 11 5.33 14.80 -5.94
C LEU A 11 5.73 15.61 -4.69
N PRO A 12 4.98 16.67 -4.33
CA PRO A 12 5.27 17.48 -3.15
C PRO A 12 5.49 16.68 -1.86
N SER A 13 4.73 15.60 -1.64
CA SER A 13 4.94 14.69 -0.49
C SER A 13 6.28 13.96 -0.56
N ASP A 14 6.70 13.49 -1.75
CA ASP A 14 7.95 12.76 -1.97
C ASP A 14 9.14 13.64 -1.62
N VAL A 15 9.11 14.90 -2.08
CA VAL A 15 10.13 15.92 -1.74
C VAL A 15 10.17 16.14 -0.23
N TYR A 16 9.02 16.22 0.43
CA TYR A 16 8.95 16.43 1.86
C TYR A 16 9.55 15.26 2.65
N TYR A 17 9.22 14.01 2.30
CA TYR A 17 9.82 12.84 2.95
C TYR A 17 11.32 12.75 2.69
N LYS A 18 11.79 13.01 1.47
CA LYS A 18 13.24 13.04 1.16
C LYS A 18 14.00 14.04 2.04
N ASN A 19 13.43 15.23 2.24
CA ASN A 19 14.02 16.26 3.10
C ASN A 19 14.04 15.85 4.58
N LEU A 20 13.04 15.09 5.05
CA LEU A 20 13.08 14.51 6.39
C LEU A 20 14.20 13.45 6.46
N GLU A 21 14.25 12.55 5.49
CA GLU A 21 15.22 11.46 5.48
C GLU A 21 16.68 11.91 5.30
N SER A 22 16.93 13.07 4.69
CA SER A 22 18.27 13.60 4.45
C SER A 22 18.94 14.18 5.70
N VAL A 23 18.21 14.33 6.82
CA VAL A 23 18.78 14.86 8.06
C VAL A 23 19.86 13.93 8.62
N GLU A 24 21.01 14.53 8.96
CA GLU A 24 22.14 13.82 9.56
C GLU A 24 21.80 13.29 10.95
N LYS A 25 22.42 12.16 11.30
CA LYS A 25 22.31 11.58 12.65
C LYS A 25 23.01 12.51 13.63
N ALA A 26 22.29 13.09 14.57
CA ALA A 26 22.95 13.75 15.69
C ALA A 26 23.28 12.71 16.77
N GLU A 27 24.57 12.48 17.02
CA GLU A 27 25.02 11.50 18.03
C GLU A 27 24.50 11.84 19.43
N THR A 28 24.27 13.12 19.68
CA THR A 28 23.78 13.66 20.95
C THR A 28 22.39 13.17 21.36
N TYR A 29 21.59 12.61 20.43
CA TYR A 29 20.21 12.18 20.71
C TYR A 29 19.99 10.68 20.54
N LYS A 30 21.06 9.90 20.35
CA LYS A 30 20.98 8.44 20.22
C LYS A 30 20.42 7.78 21.49
N SER A 31 20.75 8.33 22.66
CA SER A 31 20.33 7.83 23.98
C SER A 31 18.82 7.69 24.15
N HIS A 32 18.01 8.47 23.43
CA HIS A 32 16.56 8.32 23.46
C HIS A 32 16.08 6.99 22.85
N CYS A 33 16.86 6.40 21.96
CA CYS A 33 16.57 5.12 21.32
C CYS A 33 17.17 3.92 22.07
N ASP A 34 18.21 4.16 22.87
CA ASP A 34 18.97 3.11 23.56
C ASP A 34 18.12 2.34 24.60
N LEU A 35 17.06 2.97 25.12
CA LEU A 35 16.06 2.33 26.00
C LEU A 35 15.41 1.08 25.38
N HIS A 36 15.47 0.95 24.05
CA HIS A 36 14.86 -0.14 23.30
C HIS A 36 15.86 -0.91 22.42
N ASP A 37 17.16 -0.81 22.72
CA ASP A 37 18.22 -1.39 21.90
C ASP A 37 18.04 -2.89 21.62
N ASN A 38 17.70 -3.69 22.64
CA ASN A 38 17.47 -5.13 22.47
C ASN A 38 16.40 -5.49 21.40
N LEU A 39 15.46 -4.57 21.13
CA LEU A 39 14.43 -4.75 20.10
C LEU A 39 14.85 -4.08 18.79
N LEU A 40 15.37 -2.85 18.83
CA LEU A 40 15.77 -2.11 17.63
C LEU A 40 17.03 -2.68 16.96
N ASP A 41 17.94 -3.31 17.71
CA ASP A 41 19.14 -3.98 17.18
C ASP A 41 18.81 -5.14 16.24
N LYS A 42 17.61 -5.70 16.35
CA LYS A 42 17.12 -6.72 15.40
C LYS A 42 16.90 -6.15 14.01
N TYR A 43 16.68 -4.84 13.89
CA TYR A 43 16.39 -4.15 12.64
C TYR A 43 17.25 -2.88 12.54
N PRO A 44 18.51 -2.97 12.08
CA PRO A 44 19.45 -1.85 12.03
C PRO A 44 18.89 -0.62 11.31
N GLU A 45 18.08 -0.81 10.27
CA GLU A 45 17.41 0.28 9.56
C GLU A 45 16.43 1.05 10.46
N LEU A 46 15.64 0.36 11.29
CA LEU A 46 14.76 1.00 12.25
C LEU A 46 15.54 1.67 13.38
N LYS A 47 16.66 1.10 13.83
CA LYS A 47 17.54 1.76 14.82
C LYS A 47 18.07 3.08 14.27
N VAL A 48 18.57 3.06 13.03
CA VAL A 48 19.01 4.27 12.31
C VAL A 48 17.87 5.27 12.15
N PHE A 49 16.67 4.80 11.80
CA PHE A 49 15.49 5.66 11.71
C PHE A 49 15.13 6.28 13.06
N CYS A 50 15.19 5.52 14.16
CA CYS A 50 14.95 6.04 15.51
C CYS A 50 15.88 7.21 15.83
N TRP A 51 17.17 7.11 15.52
CA TRP A 51 18.12 8.21 15.75
C TRP A 51 17.79 9.46 14.93
N LYS A 52 17.36 9.28 13.67
CA LYS A 52 16.90 10.40 12.83
C LYS A 52 15.62 11.02 13.38
N LEU A 53 14.67 10.20 13.82
CA LEU A 53 13.43 10.62 14.46
C LEU A 53 13.72 11.49 15.69
N ALA A 54 14.58 11.02 16.59
CA ALA A 54 15.00 11.78 17.77
C ALA A 54 15.63 13.12 17.39
N SER A 55 16.50 13.13 16.37
CA SER A 55 17.13 14.35 15.85
C SER A 55 16.11 15.35 15.31
N HIS A 56 15.08 14.88 14.59
CA HIS A 56 13.99 15.75 14.14
C HIS A 56 13.22 16.36 15.30
N LEU A 57 12.84 15.55 16.28
CA LEU A 57 12.01 15.98 17.42
C LEU A 57 12.71 17.00 18.29
N VAL A 58 14.00 16.82 18.57
CA VAL A 58 14.75 17.81 19.35
C VAL A 58 14.94 19.10 18.56
N ASN A 59 15.23 19.01 17.26
CA ASN A 59 15.43 20.21 16.42
C ASN A 59 14.13 20.96 16.10
N LEU A 60 12.98 20.30 16.15
CA LEU A 60 11.65 20.93 16.02
C LEU A 60 11.43 22.03 17.08
N ASN A 61 12.10 21.94 18.23
CA ASN A 61 11.93 22.88 19.34
C ASN A 61 12.85 24.10 19.27
N LYS A 62 13.72 24.21 18.26
CA LYS A 62 14.59 25.37 18.08
C LYS A 62 13.79 26.50 17.45
N LYS A 63 13.64 27.61 18.19
CA LYS A 63 12.74 28.76 17.96
C LYS A 63 12.88 29.52 16.62
N ASP A 64 13.77 29.11 15.72
CA ASP A 64 14.15 29.88 14.52
C ASP A 64 13.56 29.33 13.20
N GLN A 65 12.61 28.39 13.24
CA GLN A 65 12.00 27.87 12.02
C GLN A 65 10.55 28.36 11.83
N PRO A 66 10.25 29.18 10.80
CA PRO A 66 8.89 29.59 10.43
C PRO A 66 8.13 28.47 9.69
N VAL A 67 8.47 27.20 9.94
CA VAL A 67 7.89 26.05 9.26
C VAL A 67 6.57 25.69 9.94
N ASP A 68 5.55 25.38 9.14
CA ASP A 68 4.29 24.77 9.56
C ASP A 68 4.58 23.50 10.38
N MET A 69 4.54 23.66 11.70
CA MET A 69 4.92 22.64 12.69
C MET A 69 3.94 21.47 12.67
N GLU A 70 2.65 21.76 12.57
CA GLU A 70 1.58 20.78 12.39
C GLU A 70 1.88 19.88 11.19
N LYS A 71 2.13 20.48 10.02
CA LYS A 71 2.47 19.73 8.80
C LYS A 71 3.71 18.88 9.01
N ARG A 72 4.78 19.44 9.58
CA ARG A 72 6.01 18.69 9.79
C ARG A 72 5.82 17.49 10.72
N CYS A 73 5.05 17.65 11.79
CA CYS A 73 4.72 16.58 12.72
C CYS A 73 3.80 15.52 12.10
N ALA A 74 2.84 15.91 11.25
CA ALA A 74 2.02 14.98 10.48
C ALA A 74 2.87 14.11 9.54
N TYR A 75 3.76 14.73 8.75
CA TYR A 75 4.68 14.00 7.87
C TYR A 75 5.62 13.07 8.63
N LEU A 76 6.21 13.52 9.73
CA LEU A 76 7.08 12.68 10.57
C LEU A 76 6.32 11.48 11.16
N LYS A 77 5.07 11.68 11.60
CA LYS A 77 4.21 10.60 12.10
C LYS A 77 3.92 9.57 11.01
N HIS A 78 3.55 10.02 9.81
CA HIS A 78 3.31 9.12 8.68
C HIS A 78 4.57 8.39 8.23
N LEU A 79 5.72 9.07 8.24
CA LEU A 79 7.01 8.46 7.92
C LEU A 79 7.38 7.36 8.93
N LEU A 80 7.19 7.61 10.23
CA LEU A 80 7.41 6.62 11.29
C LEU A 80 6.58 5.36 11.03
N HIS A 81 5.28 5.52 10.83
CA HIS A 81 4.41 4.39 10.55
C HIS A 81 4.83 3.66 9.27
N TYR A 82 5.08 4.39 8.20
CA TYR A 82 5.49 3.83 6.91
C TYR A 82 6.77 3.01 7.00
N LYS A 83 7.80 3.50 7.71
CA LYS A 83 9.06 2.76 7.88
C LYS A 83 8.84 1.43 8.58
N VAL A 84 8.02 1.41 9.63
CA VAL A 84 7.72 0.18 10.35
C VAL A 84 6.89 -0.79 9.50
N ILE A 85 5.86 -0.30 8.77
CA ILE A 85 5.00 -1.14 7.93
C ILE A 85 5.78 -1.82 6.81
N ASN A 86 6.69 -1.10 6.16
CA ASN A 86 7.38 -1.59 4.97
C ASN A 86 8.68 -2.35 5.28
N THR A 87 9.05 -2.50 6.54
CA THR A 87 10.17 -3.37 6.92
C THR A 87 9.66 -4.82 6.94
N PHE A 88 9.85 -5.54 5.83
CA PHE A 88 9.26 -6.88 5.58
C PHE A 88 9.59 -7.94 6.64
N GLU A 89 10.69 -7.79 7.36
CA GLU A 89 11.15 -8.73 8.39
C GLU A 89 10.35 -8.60 9.70
N ILE A 90 9.64 -7.49 9.89
CA ILE A 90 8.92 -7.21 11.12
C ILE A 90 7.63 -8.00 11.20
N LYS A 91 7.65 -9.05 12.04
CA LYS A 91 6.47 -9.87 12.33
C LYS A 91 5.37 -9.14 13.12
N SER A 92 5.72 -8.11 13.90
CA SER A 92 4.78 -7.35 14.73
C SER A 92 4.96 -5.84 14.55
N PRO A 93 4.47 -5.25 13.45
CA PRO A 93 4.63 -3.82 13.17
C PRO A 93 4.11 -2.92 14.30
N ILE A 94 2.98 -3.29 14.92
CA ILE A 94 2.39 -2.55 16.03
C ILE A 94 3.37 -2.37 17.20
N THR A 95 4.11 -3.42 17.55
CA THR A 95 5.10 -3.36 18.64
C THR A 95 6.20 -2.33 18.33
N TYR A 96 6.73 -2.31 17.12
CA TYR A 96 7.79 -1.38 16.73
C TYR A 96 7.26 0.05 16.56
N MET A 97 6.02 0.23 16.11
CA MET A 97 5.38 1.54 16.14
C MET A 97 5.24 2.06 17.57
N ALA A 98 4.78 1.22 18.50
CA ALA A 98 4.63 1.60 19.91
C ALA A 98 5.97 2.01 20.55
N ILE A 99 7.06 1.31 20.23
CA ILE A 99 8.43 1.67 20.65
C ILE A 99 8.80 3.06 20.14
N LEU A 100 8.67 3.31 18.84
CA LEU A 100 9.03 4.61 18.27
C LEU A 100 8.11 5.74 18.77
N HIS A 101 6.84 5.44 19.08
CA HIS A 101 5.93 6.37 19.74
C HIS A 101 6.38 6.68 21.17
N SER A 102 6.87 5.69 21.92
CA SER A 102 7.44 5.93 23.26
C SER A 102 8.66 6.85 23.18
N VAL A 103 9.55 6.65 22.21
CA VAL A 103 10.68 7.56 21.97
C VAL A 103 10.18 8.97 21.67
N TRP A 104 9.16 9.10 20.82
CA TRP A 104 8.55 10.40 20.51
C TRP A 104 8.00 11.09 21.76
N LEU A 105 7.19 10.38 22.55
CA LEU A 105 6.59 10.92 23.77
C LEU A 105 7.66 11.32 24.80
N ASN A 106 8.66 10.49 25.02
CA ASN A 106 9.76 10.79 25.97
C ASN A 106 10.52 12.05 25.59
N ILE A 107 10.73 12.31 24.30
CA ILE A 107 11.38 13.54 23.84
C ILE A 107 10.43 14.73 24.01
N MET A 108 9.18 14.59 23.56
CA MET A 108 8.24 15.70 23.61
C MET A 108 7.91 16.12 25.03
N GLU A 109 7.71 15.18 25.97
CA GLU A 109 7.38 15.45 27.38
C GLU A 109 8.55 15.94 28.23
N HIS A 110 9.73 16.17 27.64
CA HIS A 110 10.88 16.67 28.37
C HIS A 110 10.62 18.12 28.88
N PRO A 111 10.94 18.44 30.15
CA PRO A 111 10.60 19.74 30.76
C PRO A 111 11.15 20.97 30.01
N ASP A 112 12.29 20.83 29.34
CA ASP A 112 12.95 21.88 28.56
C ASP A 112 12.35 22.09 27.16
N ILE A 113 11.38 21.25 26.77
CA ILE A 113 10.71 21.29 25.48
C ILE A 113 9.33 21.95 25.66
N SER A 114 9.23 23.18 25.18
CA SER A 114 7.96 23.88 25.01
C SER A 114 7.16 23.21 23.88
N ILE A 115 6.39 22.17 24.21
CA ILE A 115 5.58 21.44 23.24
C ILE A 115 4.51 22.37 22.65
N ASN A 116 4.55 22.55 21.33
CA ASN A 116 3.33 22.91 20.61
C ASN A 116 2.38 21.70 20.64
N SER A 117 1.15 21.88 21.11
CA SER A 117 0.12 20.85 21.21
C SER A 117 -0.10 20.05 19.92
N GLU A 118 0.25 20.62 18.77
CA GLU A 118 0.11 20.04 17.43
C GLU A 118 0.92 18.74 17.22
N CYS A 119 2.06 18.58 17.90
CA CYS A 119 2.92 17.39 17.76
C CYS A 119 2.60 16.28 18.78
N LYS A 120 1.51 16.41 19.53
CA LYS A 120 1.08 15.38 20.48
C LYS A 120 0.59 14.14 19.74
N MET A 121 1.27 13.03 20.00
CA MET A 121 0.98 11.77 19.34
C MET A 121 -0.13 11.01 20.07
N LYS A 122 -1.13 10.53 19.31
CA LYS A 122 -2.06 9.49 19.74
C LYS A 122 -1.84 8.26 18.87
N PHE A 123 -1.63 7.11 19.51
CA PHE A 123 -1.54 5.83 18.81
C PHE A 123 -2.96 5.46 18.32
N PRO A 124 -3.19 5.35 17.00
CA PRO A 124 -4.52 4.99 16.51
C PRO A 124 -4.81 3.52 16.80
N ALA A 125 -5.95 3.22 17.40
CA ALA A 125 -6.39 1.85 17.72
C ALA A 125 -6.99 1.12 16.50
N ILE A 126 -6.31 1.21 15.36
CA ILE A 126 -6.77 0.68 14.07
C ILE A 126 -5.75 -0.30 13.49
N SER A 127 -6.15 -1.05 12.46
CA SER A 127 -5.25 -2.01 11.82
C SER A 127 -4.11 -1.30 11.10
N VAL A 128 -2.98 -2.01 10.97
CA VAL A 128 -1.79 -1.54 10.26
C VAL A 128 -2.11 -1.17 8.79
N ASP A 129 -3.05 -1.88 8.17
CA ASP A 129 -3.54 -1.60 6.83
C ASP A 129 -4.18 -0.20 6.73
N TYR A 130 -5.08 0.14 7.66
CA TYR A 130 -5.68 1.48 7.71
C TYR A 130 -4.65 2.58 7.99
N ILE A 131 -3.65 2.32 8.85
CA ILE A 131 -2.55 3.27 9.10
C ILE A 131 -1.76 3.54 7.80
N GLY A 132 -1.52 2.50 6.98
CA GLY A 132 -0.88 2.65 5.67
C GLY A 132 -1.73 3.50 4.71
N LYS A 133 -3.05 3.27 4.67
CA LYS A 133 -3.98 4.05 3.85
C LYS A 133 -4.08 5.51 4.29
N TRP A 134 -4.05 5.77 5.61
CA TRP A 134 -4.04 7.13 6.17
C TRP A 134 -2.89 7.98 5.61
N LYS A 135 -1.69 7.40 5.44
CA LYS A 135 -0.58 8.09 4.80
C LYS A 135 -0.89 8.42 3.34
N LYS A 136 -1.41 7.47 2.56
CA LYS A 136 -1.75 7.69 1.13
C LYS A 136 -2.80 8.80 0.97
N ILE A 137 -3.82 8.83 1.83
CA ILE A 137 -4.84 9.90 1.88
C ILE A 137 -4.18 11.26 2.15
N HIS A 138 -3.33 11.34 3.18
CA HIS A 138 -2.64 12.57 3.55
C HIS A 138 -1.71 13.07 2.43
N ASP A 139 -0.93 12.16 1.82
CA ASP A 139 -0.03 12.49 0.73
C ASP A 139 -0.80 12.99 -0.50
N TYR A 140 -1.94 12.37 -0.83
CA TYR A 140 -2.79 12.82 -1.93
C TYR A 140 -3.30 14.24 -1.72
N ASN A 141 -3.76 14.62 -0.52
CA ASN A 141 -4.19 15.99 -0.23
C ASN A 141 -3.10 17.01 -0.55
N ASN A 142 -1.86 16.71 -0.15
CA ASN A 142 -0.73 17.60 -0.41
C ASN A 142 -0.29 17.58 -1.88
N ASN A 143 -0.51 16.48 -2.59
CA ASN A 143 -0.10 16.32 -3.98
C ASN A 143 -1.15 16.78 -5.00
N TYR A 144 -2.41 16.90 -4.59
CA TYR A 144 -3.56 17.10 -5.48
C TYR A 144 -3.36 18.25 -6.46
N GLN A 145 -2.99 19.44 -5.98
CA GLN A 145 -2.78 20.62 -6.84
C GLN A 145 -1.65 20.41 -7.84
N ASN A 146 -0.59 19.71 -7.45
CA ASN A 146 0.53 19.40 -8.35
C ASN A 146 0.12 18.36 -9.40
N LEU A 147 -0.54 17.27 -8.99
CA LEU A 147 -1.06 16.24 -9.89
C LEU A 147 -1.99 16.84 -10.96
N LYS A 148 -2.92 17.72 -10.54
CA LYS A 148 -3.86 18.40 -11.42
C LYS A 148 -3.18 19.19 -12.55
N ASN A 149 -1.99 19.76 -12.29
CA ASN A 149 -1.27 20.60 -13.25
C ASN A 149 -0.18 19.83 -14.03
N THR A 150 0.30 18.71 -13.50
CA THR A 150 1.53 18.06 -13.97
C THR A 150 1.28 16.84 -14.86
N LEU A 151 0.08 16.25 -14.83
CA LEU A 151 -0.26 15.06 -15.63
C LEU A 151 -0.03 15.26 -17.13
N ASP A 152 -0.35 16.43 -17.66
CA ASP A 152 -0.18 16.73 -19.10
C ASP A 152 1.26 17.09 -19.49
N SER A 153 2.08 17.53 -18.54
CA SER A 153 3.42 18.08 -18.81
C SER A 153 4.56 17.10 -18.56
N LYS A 154 4.35 16.03 -17.77
CA LYS A 154 5.36 15.01 -17.45
C LYS A 154 4.99 13.61 -17.97
N ALA A 155 5.04 13.44 -19.29
CA ALA A 155 4.70 12.18 -19.95
C ALA A 155 5.55 10.97 -19.49
N ASN A 156 6.80 11.18 -19.09
CA ASN A 156 7.66 10.14 -18.52
C ASN A 156 7.22 9.66 -17.12
N CYS A 157 6.43 10.45 -16.41
CA CYS A 157 5.97 10.17 -15.05
C CYS A 157 4.54 9.65 -14.99
N ILE A 158 3.81 9.69 -16.11
CA ILE A 158 2.39 9.33 -16.18
C ILE A 158 2.12 7.92 -15.64
N GLU A 159 3.00 6.96 -15.92
CA GLU A 159 2.85 5.59 -15.43
C GLU A 159 2.89 5.50 -13.89
N LYS A 160 3.83 6.21 -13.24
CA LYS A 160 3.93 6.29 -11.77
C LYS A 160 2.69 6.96 -11.20
N TYR A 161 2.32 8.12 -11.74
CA TYR A 161 1.18 8.88 -11.25
C TYR A 161 -0.12 8.10 -11.38
N CYS A 162 -0.34 7.41 -12.50
CA CYS A 162 -1.55 6.61 -12.70
C CYS A 162 -1.60 5.40 -11.75
N LYS A 163 -0.47 4.74 -11.46
CA LYS A 163 -0.42 3.69 -10.42
C LYS A 163 -0.84 4.26 -9.05
N ASP A 164 -0.31 5.42 -8.69
CA ASP A 164 -0.67 6.10 -7.43
C ASP A 164 -2.18 6.48 -7.41
N ILE A 165 -2.72 6.99 -8.53
CA ILE A 165 -4.14 7.37 -8.65
C ILE A 165 -5.06 6.15 -8.54
N ALA A 166 -4.73 5.02 -9.16
CA ALA A 166 -5.52 3.80 -9.05
C ALA A 166 -5.64 3.32 -7.59
N ASP A 167 -4.53 3.36 -6.84
CA ASP A 167 -4.51 3.07 -5.40
C ASP A 167 -5.38 4.06 -4.61
N ILE A 168 -5.31 5.35 -4.94
CA ILE A 168 -6.13 6.39 -4.30
C ILE A 168 -7.62 6.19 -4.58
N THR A 169 -8.01 5.84 -5.80
CA THR A 169 -9.40 5.51 -6.16
C THR A 169 -9.92 4.35 -5.32
N ASN A 170 -9.12 3.30 -5.14
CA ASN A 170 -9.49 2.16 -4.31
C ASN A 170 -9.73 2.54 -2.84
N ILE A 171 -8.84 3.39 -2.30
CA ILE A 171 -8.94 3.91 -0.94
C ILE A 171 -10.17 4.81 -0.79
N TYR A 172 -10.43 5.70 -1.75
CA TYR A 172 -11.60 6.55 -1.74
C TYR A 172 -12.90 5.73 -1.70
N ASN A 173 -13.03 4.76 -2.61
CA ASN A 173 -14.20 3.89 -2.66
C ASN A 173 -14.37 3.09 -1.37
N GLU A 174 -13.31 2.62 -0.74
CA GLU A 174 -13.37 1.94 0.55
C GLU A 174 -13.83 2.89 1.67
N PHE A 175 -13.19 4.06 1.77
CA PHE A 175 -13.43 5.00 2.86
C PHE A 175 -14.77 5.71 2.77
N LEU A 176 -15.40 5.79 1.59
CA LEU A 176 -16.79 6.22 1.46
C LEU A 176 -17.75 5.40 2.35
N HIS A 177 -17.47 4.12 2.56
CA HIS A 177 -18.27 3.26 3.44
C HIS A 177 -17.76 3.28 4.89
N VAL A 178 -16.43 3.33 5.08
CA VAL A 178 -15.83 3.38 6.43
C VAL A 178 -16.20 4.67 7.17
N CYS A 179 -16.15 5.82 6.49
CA CYS A 179 -16.36 7.15 7.07
C CYS A 179 -17.83 7.62 7.05
N THR A 180 -18.79 6.71 7.11
CA THR A 180 -20.24 7.03 7.06
C THR A 180 -20.78 7.59 8.38
N GLU A 181 -20.15 7.25 9.51
CA GLU A 181 -20.55 7.67 10.85
C GLU A 181 -19.55 8.67 11.45
N THR A 182 -20.05 9.65 12.19
CA THR A 182 -19.28 10.76 12.78
C THR A 182 -18.25 10.33 13.85
N GLN A 183 -18.15 9.05 14.21
CA GLN A 183 -17.25 8.54 15.26
C GLN A 183 -16.47 7.28 14.87
N ASN A 184 -16.27 6.98 13.57
CA ASN A 184 -15.42 5.85 13.20
C ASN A 184 -13.93 6.17 13.40
N GLU A 185 -13.27 5.52 14.36
CA GLU A 185 -11.83 5.68 14.64
C GLU A 185 -10.92 5.36 13.43
N ARG A 186 -11.45 4.62 12.45
CA ARG A 186 -10.75 4.31 11.18
C ARG A 186 -10.76 5.48 10.21
N CYS A 187 -11.62 6.47 10.43
CA CYS A 187 -11.69 7.66 9.61
C CYS A 187 -10.68 8.72 10.09
N PRO A 188 -9.72 9.15 9.25
CA PRO A 188 -8.79 10.20 9.63
C PRO A 188 -9.50 11.56 9.67
N HIS A 189 -9.05 12.45 10.53
CA HIS A 189 -9.62 13.81 10.67
C HIS A 189 -9.54 14.65 9.38
N TYR A 190 -8.64 14.31 8.45
CA TYR A 190 -8.48 14.94 7.14
C TYR A 190 -9.24 14.20 6.02
N TRP A 191 -10.18 13.30 6.35
CA TRP A 191 -11.01 12.59 5.37
C TRP A 191 -11.84 13.55 4.50
N GLU A 192 -12.50 14.55 5.09
CA GLU A 192 -13.36 15.47 4.33
C GLU A 192 -12.57 16.29 3.30
N GLU A 193 -11.34 16.68 3.62
CA GLU A 193 -10.45 17.34 2.68
C GLU A 193 -10.10 16.40 1.51
N PHE A 194 -9.80 15.14 1.81
CA PHE A 194 -9.52 14.13 0.80
C PHE A 194 -10.70 13.85 -0.11
N LYS A 195 -11.89 13.66 0.47
CA LYS A 195 -13.13 13.46 -0.26
C LYS A 195 -13.36 14.61 -1.24
N LYS A 196 -13.27 15.85 -0.75
CA LYS A 196 -13.41 17.05 -1.59
C LYS A 196 -12.38 17.09 -2.72
N ASN A 197 -11.09 16.91 -2.40
CA ASN A 197 -10.01 16.93 -3.39
C ASN A 197 -10.18 15.86 -4.47
N TYR A 198 -10.65 14.66 -4.09
CA TYR A 198 -10.92 13.58 -5.04
C TYR A 198 -12.13 13.87 -5.92
N GLU A 199 -13.25 14.33 -5.35
CA GLU A 199 -14.49 14.65 -6.07
C GLU A 199 -14.35 15.84 -7.03
N GLU A 200 -13.44 16.79 -6.74
CA GLU A 200 -13.10 17.91 -7.64
C GLU A 200 -12.15 17.52 -8.79
N ALA A 201 -11.63 16.28 -8.77
CA ALA A 201 -10.64 15.78 -9.70
C ALA A 201 -11.09 14.70 -10.72
N PRO A 202 -12.34 14.64 -11.25
CA PRO A 202 -12.73 13.57 -12.18
C PRO A 202 -11.85 13.48 -13.42
N LYS A 203 -11.22 14.60 -13.79
CA LYS A 203 -10.29 14.68 -14.92
C LYS A 203 -9.01 13.88 -14.69
N ILE A 204 -8.55 13.71 -13.45
CA ILE A 204 -7.29 13.01 -13.15
C ILE A 204 -7.38 11.53 -13.54
N ASP A 205 -8.43 10.82 -13.10
CA ASP A 205 -8.62 9.40 -13.43
C ASP A 205 -8.86 9.18 -14.93
N ALA A 206 -9.53 10.12 -15.60
CA ALA A 206 -9.77 10.07 -17.04
C ALA A 206 -8.46 10.13 -17.85
N HIS A 207 -7.44 10.86 -17.39
CA HIS A 207 -6.13 10.93 -18.08
C HIS A 207 -5.37 9.61 -17.99
N CYS A 208 -5.68 8.77 -16.98
CA CYS A 208 -4.98 7.53 -16.73
C CYS A 208 -5.54 6.32 -17.46
N GLN A 209 -6.69 6.43 -18.14
CA GLN A 209 -7.34 5.29 -18.79
C GLN A 209 -6.43 4.50 -19.75
N LYS A 210 -5.66 5.20 -20.59
CA LYS A 210 -4.70 4.55 -21.51
C LYS A 210 -3.58 3.82 -20.77
N GLU A 211 -3.08 4.41 -19.68
CA GLU A 211 -2.04 3.76 -18.87
C GLU A 211 -2.60 2.60 -18.07
N TYR A 212 -3.84 2.68 -17.58
CA TYR A 212 -4.50 1.56 -16.93
C TYR A 212 -4.61 0.35 -17.87
N GLU A 213 -5.08 0.54 -19.10
CA GLU A 213 -5.14 -0.52 -20.09
C GLU A 213 -3.76 -1.15 -20.36
N LYS A 214 -2.74 -0.32 -20.57
CA LYS A 214 -1.35 -0.75 -20.80
C LYS A 214 -0.77 -1.53 -19.62
N LEU A 215 -1.08 -1.12 -18.40
CA LEU A 215 -0.61 -1.73 -17.17
C LEU A 215 -1.47 -2.94 -16.72
N GLY A 216 -2.59 -3.19 -17.41
CA GLY A 216 -3.54 -4.23 -17.03
C GLY A 216 -4.31 -3.91 -15.76
N TYR A 217 -4.60 -2.63 -15.47
CA TYR A 217 -5.56 -2.25 -14.43
C TYR A 217 -6.98 -2.24 -14.99
N TYR A 218 -7.90 -2.84 -14.26
CA TYR A 218 -9.33 -2.78 -14.58
C TYR A 218 -10.16 -2.79 -13.31
N LYS A 219 -11.37 -2.24 -13.43
CA LYS A 219 -12.32 -2.11 -12.34
C LYS A 219 -13.04 -3.43 -12.10
N VAL A 220 -13.08 -3.85 -10.84
CA VAL A 220 -13.81 -5.03 -10.39
C VAL A 220 -14.61 -4.71 -9.14
N LYS A 221 -15.74 -5.40 -8.97
CA LYS A 221 -16.53 -5.35 -7.76
C LYS A 221 -15.93 -6.31 -6.73
N LYS A 222 -15.42 -5.77 -5.63
CA LYS A 222 -14.86 -6.54 -4.52
C LYS A 222 -15.81 -6.51 -3.33
N TYR A 223 -16.01 -7.67 -2.71
CA TYR A 223 -16.83 -7.79 -1.52
C TYR A 223 -16.26 -6.93 -0.38
N PHE A 224 -17.12 -6.10 0.21
CA PHE A 224 -16.83 -5.18 1.30
C PHE A 224 -17.83 -5.45 2.44
N GLY A 225 -17.60 -6.51 3.20
CA GLY A 225 -18.56 -6.99 4.20
C GLY A 225 -18.19 -6.66 5.63
N GLU A 226 -18.33 -5.40 6.04
CA GLU A 226 -18.16 -5.01 7.45
C GLU A 226 -19.46 -5.06 8.27
N GLN A 227 -20.64 -5.24 7.66
CA GLN A 227 -21.93 -5.11 8.37
C GLN A 227 -22.97 -6.22 8.09
N GLY A 228 -22.55 -7.40 7.61
CA GLY A 228 -23.49 -8.50 7.32
C GLY A 228 -24.39 -8.26 6.10
N ILE A 229 -24.19 -7.14 5.40
CA ILE A 229 -24.77 -6.84 4.08
C ILE A 229 -23.76 -7.29 3.03
N GLU A 230 -24.23 -7.96 1.97
CA GLU A 230 -23.39 -8.26 0.80
C GLU A 230 -23.16 -7.01 -0.03
N GLU A 231 -22.27 -6.14 0.44
CA GLU A 231 -21.87 -4.94 -0.28
C GLU A 231 -20.62 -5.21 -1.13
N TYR A 232 -20.60 -4.63 -2.33
CA TYR A 232 -19.48 -4.72 -3.24
C TYR A 232 -19.07 -3.32 -3.68
N ILE A 233 -17.78 -3.02 -3.56
CA ILE A 233 -17.21 -1.74 -3.97
C ILE A 233 -16.36 -1.92 -5.21
N GLU A 234 -16.36 -0.92 -6.09
CA GLU A 234 -15.52 -0.93 -7.28
C GLU A 234 -14.06 -0.63 -6.90
N GLN A 235 -13.12 -1.45 -7.36
CA GLN A 235 -11.70 -1.25 -7.17
C GLN A 235 -10.93 -1.59 -8.45
N TYR A 236 -9.88 -0.83 -8.76
CA TYR A 236 -8.85 -1.20 -9.72
C TYR A 236 -8.02 -2.37 -9.17
N GLU A 237 -7.87 -3.43 -9.95
CA GLU A 237 -6.94 -4.54 -9.67
C GLU A 237 -6.06 -4.76 -10.90
N SER A 238 -4.81 -5.17 -10.69
CA SER A 238 -3.87 -5.49 -11.78
C SER A 238 -4.07 -6.92 -12.28
N GLU A 239 -3.95 -7.15 -13.59
CA GLU A 239 -4.09 -8.46 -14.26
C GLU A 239 -3.22 -9.57 -13.62
N TYR A 240 -2.06 -9.23 -13.06
CA TYR A 240 -1.16 -10.21 -12.42
C TYR A 240 -1.70 -10.84 -11.12
N ILE A 241 -2.82 -10.34 -10.59
CA ILE A 241 -3.40 -10.76 -9.31
C ILE A 241 -4.73 -11.51 -9.49
N PHE A 242 -5.31 -11.52 -10.69
CA PHE A 242 -6.68 -11.95 -10.96
C PHE A 242 -6.74 -12.97 -12.10
N SER A 243 -7.69 -13.90 -12.03
CA SER A 243 -7.84 -14.89 -13.11
C SER A 243 -8.65 -14.34 -14.30
N PHE A 244 -8.42 -14.87 -15.51
CA PHE A 244 -9.16 -14.52 -16.74
C PHE A 244 -10.69 -14.56 -16.56
N ILE A 245 -11.22 -15.51 -15.77
CA ILE A 245 -12.65 -15.66 -15.47
C ILE A 245 -13.20 -14.45 -14.73
N GLU A 246 -12.41 -13.97 -13.80
CA GLU A 246 -12.71 -12.91 -12.85
C GLU A 246 -12.78 -11.56 -13.61
N ARG A 247 -11.96 -11.41 -14.67
CA ARG A 247 -12.07 -10.32 -15.67
C ARG A 247 -13.37 -10.37 -16.49
N LEU A 248 -13.86 -11.56 -16.85
CA LEU A 248 -15.11 -11.71 -17.63
C LEU A 248 -16.35 -11.36 -16.80
N ILE A 249 -16.36 -11.74 -15.52
CA ILE A 249 -17.52 -11.51 -14.66
C ILE A 249 -17.49 -10.13 -13.99
N GLY A 250 -16.33 -9.48 -13.87
CA GLY A 250 -16.19 -8.17 -13.23
C GLY A 250 -16.33 -8.19 -11.70
N TYR A 251 -16.25 -9.37 -11.08
CA TYR A 251 -16.36 -9.59 -9.63
C TYR A 251 -15.14 -10.32 -9.12
N SER A 252 -14.59 -9.91 -7.97
CA SER A 252 -13.53 -10.67 -7.31
C SER A 252 -14.09 -11.91 -6.63
N LEU A 253 -13.54 -13.07 -6.98
CA LEU A 253 -13.88 -14.36 -6.40
C LEU A 253 -13.05 -14.66 -5.15
N LYS A 254 -12.06 -13.83 -4.81
CA LYS A 254 -11.18 -14.01 -3.64
C LYS A 254 -11.97 -14.26 -2.35
N HIS A 255 -13.07 -13.52 -2.12
CA HIS A 255 -13.92 -13.71 -0.95
C HIS A 255 -14.66 -15.06 -0.94
N PHE A 256 -15.26 -15.45 -2.07
CA PHE A 256 -15.93 -16.75 -2.19
C PHE A 256 -14.96 -17.90 -1.98
N LEU A 257 -13.74 -17.78 -2.51
CA LEU A 257 -12.67 -18.75 -2.32
C LEU A 257 -12.19 -18.81 -0.87
N SER A 258 -11.97 -17.66 -0.19
CA SER A 258 -11.56 -17.65 1.21
C SER A 258 -12.63 -18.25 2.12
N LYS A 259 -13.91 -17.96 1.86
CA LYS A 259 -15.05 -18.52 2.58
C LYS A 259 -15.18 -20.02 2.30
N ALA A 260 -15.06 -20.45 1.04
CA ALA A 260 -15.04 -21.86 0.69
C ALA A 260 -13.90 -22.59 1.42
N LEU A 261 -12.67 -22.07 1.37
CA LEU A 261 -11.52 -22.64 2.07
C LEU A 261 -11.70 -22.69 3.59
N SER A 262 -12.30 -21.67 4.22
CA SER A 262 -12.61 -21.72 5.65
C SER A 262 -13.65 -22.78 5.99
N PHE A 263 -14.64 -23.01 5.11
CA PHE A 263 -15.60 -24.11 5.25
C PHE A 263 -14.95 -25.49 5.03
N PHE A 264 -13.96 -25.61 4.14
CA PHE A 264 -13.27 -26.87 3.85
C PHE A 264 -12.11 -27.18 4.81
N GLY A 265 -11.63 -26.20 5.57
CA GLY A 265 -10.63 -26.39 6.64
C GLY A 265 -11.13 -27.21 7.83
N SER A 266 -12.44 -27.46 7.94
CA SER A 266 -13.03 -28.20 9.05
C SER A 266 -13.14 -29.71 8.84
N LYS A 267 -13.15 -30.22 7.59
CA LYS A 267 -13.12 -31.67 7.28
C LYS A 267 -12.61 -31.87 5.85
N ILE A 268 -11.44 -32.51 5.70
CA ILE A 268 -10.90 -32.88 4.38
C ILE A 268 -11.84 -33.92 3.75
N ALA A 269 -12.55 -33.52 2.68
CA ALA A 269 -13.31 -34.40 1.81
C ALA A 269 -12.57 -34.59 0.47
N PRO A 270 -12.60 -35.79 -0.15
CA PRO A 270 -11.83 -36.11 -1.37
C PRO A 270 -12.06 -35.17 -2.57
N LYS A 271 -13.19 -34.45 -2.62
CA LYS A 271 -13.50 -33.45 -3.67
C LYS A 271 -12.57 -32.24 -3.68
N ALA A 272 -11.86 -31.94 -2.60
CA ALA A 272 -10.96 -30.79 -2.53
C ALA A 272 -9.65 -30.99 -3.33
N ASP A 273 -9.20 -32.22 -3.48
CA ASP A 273 -7.99 -32.54 -4.26
C ASP A 273 -8.21 -32.35 -5.76
N ASP A 274 -9.42 -32.59 -6.26
CA ASP A 274 -9.75 -32.37 -7.68
C ASP A 274 -9.82 -30.88 -8.01
N MET A 275 -10.33 -30.04 -7.10
CA MET A 275 -10.27 -28.57 -7.28
C MET A 275 -8.84 -28.04 -7.17
N ARG A 276 -8.02 -28.58 -6.26
CA ARG A 276 -6.60 -28.22 -6.13
C ARG A 276 -5.80 -28.66 -7.37
N LYS A 277 -6.12 -29.79 -7.98
CA LYS A 277 -5.57 -30.25 -9.27
C LYS A 277 -6.02 -29.39 -10.44
N MET A 278 -7.31 -29.03 -10.53
CA MET A 278 -7.81 -28.08 -11.52
C MET A 278 -7.05 -26.75 -11.44
N TRP A 279 -6.78 -26.25 -10.24
CA TRP A 279 -6.09 -24.98 -10.06
C TRP A 279 -4.60 -25.04 -10.44
N ARG A 280 -3.88 -26.14 -10.13
CA ARG A 280 -2.51 -26.37 -10.66
C ARG A 280 -2.48 -26.40 -12.19
N ASN A 281 -3.52 -26.95 -12.82
CA ASN A 281 -3.63 -26.95 -14.28
C ASN A 281 -3.90 -25.54 -14.83
N VAL A 282 -4.71 -24.72 -14.16
CA VAL A 282 -4.93 -23.31 -14.55
C VAL A 282 -3.63 -22.49 -14.44
N GLN A 283 -2.86 -22.66 -13.37
CA GLN A 283 -1.54 -22.01 -13.26
C GLN A 283 -0.52 -22.46 -14.30
N GLY A 284 -0.57 -23.73 -14.72
CA GLY A 284 0.29 -24.26 -15.79
C GLY A 284 -0.02 -23.66 -17.17
N VAL A 285 -1.28 -23.25 -17.40
CA VAL A 285 -1.73 -22.59 -18.65
C VAL A 285 -1.43 -21.09 -18.63
N THR A 286 -1.30 -20.46 -17.47
CA THR A 286 -0.97 -19.04 -17.32
C THR A 286 0.54 -18.74 -17.28
N ASN A 287 1.41 -19.74 -17.39
CA ASN A 287 2.85 -19.52 -17.54
C ASN A 287 3.18 -19.26 -19.03
N PRO A 288 3.64 -18.06 -19.42
CA PRO A 288 3.92 -17.77 -20.84
C PRO A 288 4.94 -18.72 -21.49
N ALA A 289 5.76 -19.44 -20.71
CA ALA A 289 6.66 -20.48 -21.22
C ALA A 289 5.93 -21.72 -21.80
N SER A 290 4.71 -22.04 -21.35
CA SER A 290 3.94 -23.20 -21.85
C SER A 290 3.17 -22.90 -23.14
N LEU A 291 3.03 -21.63 -23.52
CA LEU A 291 2.45 -21.20 -24.81
C LEU A 291 3.45 -21.21 -25.97
N LEU A 292 4.76 -21.20 -25.69
CA LEU A 292 5.82 -21.20 -26.71
C LEU A 292 6.24 -22.61 -27.19
N ASN A 293 5.87 -23.65 -26.45
CA ASN A 293 6.10 -25.04 -26.84
C ASN A 293 4.86 -25.88 -26.50
N PRO A 294 3.89 -26.04 -27.43
CA PRO A 294 2.77 -26.93 -27.19
C PRO A 294 3.31 -28.36 -26.96
N MET A 295 2.94 -28.97 -25.83
CA MET A 295 3.23 -30.37 -25.55
C MET A 295 2.74 -31.23 -26.73
N LYS A 296 3.66 -32.02 -27.31
CA LYS A 296 3.33 -33.05 -28.29
C LYS A 296 2.25 -33.97 -27.71
N PRO A 297 1.17 -34.28 -28.46
CA PRO A 297 0.12 -35.15 -27.94
C PRO A 297 0.73 -36.53 -27.60
N PRO A 298 0.26 -37.18 -26.52
CA PRO A 298 0.76 -38.50 -26.14
C PRO A 298 0.43 -39.48 -27.27
N GLY A 299 1.48 -40.10 -27.81
CA GLY A 299 1.38 -41.15 -28.82
C GLY A 299 0.54 -42.30 -28.29
N GLY A 300 -0.67 -42.43 -28.82
CA GLY A 300 -1.51 -43.61 -28.65
C GLY A 300 -0.87 -44.79 -29.37
N GLY A 301 -0.12 -45.59 -28.63
CA GLY A 301 0.38 -46.89 -29.07
C GLY A 301 -0.14 -47.97 -28.15
N ASN A 302 -1.06 -48.80 -28.63
CA ASN A 302 -1.11 -50.22 -28.31
C ASN A 302 -1.86 -51.02 -29.40
N LYS A 303 -1.02 -51.59 -30.28
CA LYS A 303 -1.10 -52.87 -30.99
C LYS A 303 -2.39 -53.70 -30.85
N ILE A 304 -3.05 -53.94 -32.00
CA ILE A 304 -3.57 -55.26 -32.36
C ILE A 304 -3.08 -55.54 -33.78
N GLY A 305 -2.31 -56.62 -33.93
CA GLY A 305 -1.67 -57.01 -35.18
C GLY A 305 -2.59 -57.86 -36.06
N LEU A 306 -2.43 -57.67 -37.37
CA LEU A 306 -2.72 -58.65 -38.41
C LEU A 306 -1.65 -58.45 -39.51
N PRO A 307 -0.92 -59.49 -39.93
CA PRO A 307 0.12 -59.35 -40.94
C PRO A 307 -0.52 -59.40 -42.34
N TYR A 308 -0.27 -58.38 -43.15
CA TYR A 308 -0.42 -58.47 -44.61
C TYR A 308 0.96 -58.72 -45.20
N LEU A 309 1.17 -59.92 -45.76
CA LEU A 309 2.32 -60.24 -46.60
C LEU A 309 2.11 -59.69 -48.01
N PRO A 310 3.17 -59.25 -48.71
CA PRO A 310 3.04 -58.69 -50.04
C PRO A 310 3.11 -59.76 -51.12
N LYS A 311 2.18 -59.70 -52.08
CA LYS A 311 2.42 -59.83 -53.52
C LYS A 311 1.35 -59.07 -54.27
#